data_AF-A0A7G6XTN4-F1
#
_entry.id   AF-A0A7G6XTN4-F1
#
_cell.length_a   1.000
_cell.length_b   1.000
_cell.length_c   1.000
_cell.angle_alpha   90.00
_cell.angle_beta   90.00
_cell.angle_gamma   90.00
#
_symmetry.space_group_name_H-M   'P 1'
#
loop_
_entity.id
_entity.type
_entity.pdbx_description
1 polymer ?
#
loop_
_entity_poly.entity_id
_entity_poly.type
_entity_poly.pdbx_seq_one_letter_code
_entity_poly.pdbx_strand_id
1 'polypeptide(L)' 'MADVIPTNPQEEAAQGRIALWLSAEDLGWLARHCCCPEDASPDEKDRCGRLRFRSSAALHKHSRSG' A
#
# COMPACT_ATOMS: atom_id res chain seq x y z
N MET A 1 2.37 -14.01 24.28
CA MET A 1 2.71 -12.87 23.42
C MET A 1 1.61 -12.81 22.38
N ALA A 2 0.83 -11.73 22.34
CA ALA A 2 -0.27 -11.63 21.39
C ALA A 2 0.34 -11.63 19.98
N ASP A 3 -0.11 -12.58 19.15
CA ASP A 3 0.23 -12.59 17.73
C ASP A 3 -0.23 -11.25 17.15
N VAL A 4 0.72 -10.39 16.79
CA VAL A 4 0.40 -9.14 16.10
C VAL A 4 0.00 -9.58 14.71
N ILE A 5 -1.30 -9.84 14.50
CA ILE A 5 -1.83 -10.15 13.18
C ILE A 5 -1.69 -8.86 12.37
N PRO A 6 -0.76 -8.80 11.41
CA PRO A 6 -0.63 -7.61 10.58
C PRO A 6 -1.95 -7.46 9.83
N THR A 7 -2.59 -6.29 9.98
CA THR A 7 -3.81 -5.95 9.23
C THR A 7 -5.04 -6.75 9.70
N ASN A 8 -5.36 -6.74 11.00
CA ASN A 8 -6.65 -7.23 11.49
C ASN A 8 -7.80 -6.47 10.80
N PRO A 9 -8.63 -7.13 9.96
CA PRO A 9 -9.64 -6.44 9.17
C PRO A 9 -10.70 -5.73 10.02
N GLN A 10 -10.97 -6.19 11.25
CA GLN A 10 -11.93 -5.54 12.14
C GLN A 10 -11.38 -4.24 12.73
N GLU A 11 -10.10 -4.22 13.12
CA GLU A 11 -9.44 -3.02 13.66
C GLU A 11 -9.19 -1.97 12.56
N GLU A 12 -8.80 -2.42 11.36
CA GLU A 12 -8.65 -1.52 10.21
C GLU A 12 -10.00 -0.91 9.81
N ALA A 13 -11.08 -1.71 9.77
CA ALA A 13 -12.42 -1.21 9.47
C ALA A 13 -12.91 -0.19 10.51
N ALA A 14 -12.63 -0.41 11.80
CA ALA A 14 -12.95 0.55 12.86
C ALA A 14 -12.20 1.89 12.69
N GLN A 15 -11.05 1.88 12.01
CA GLN A 15 -10.26 3.08 11.66
C GLN A 15 -10.62 3.65 10.28
N GLY A 16 -11.69 3.16 9.63
CA GLY A 16 -12.11 3.59 8.30
C GLY A 16 -11.15 3.15 7.18
N ARG A 17 -10.36 2.12 7.43
CA ARG A 17 -9.41 1.53 6.47
C ARG A 17 -9.91 0.19 5.99
N ILE A 18 -9.50 -0.19 4.79
CA ILE A 18 -9.83 -1.48 4.19
C ILE A 18 -8.56 -2.30 4.13
N ALA A 19 -8.61 -3.50 4.72
CA ALA A 19 -7.54 -4.47 4.61
C ALA A 19 -7.52 -5.03 3.17
N LEU A 20 -6.39 -4.87 2.50
CA LEU A 20 -6.15 -5.38 1.15
C LEU A 20 -4.85 -6.20 1.19
N TRP A 21 -4.96 -7.49 0.91
CA TRP A 21 -3.81 -8.39 0.80
C TRP A 21 -3.38 -8.44 -0.66
N LEU A 22 -2.12 -8.09 -0.90
CA LEU A 22 -1.49 -8.10 -2.22
C LEU A 22 -0.23 -8.95 -2.15
N SER A 23 0.09 -9.62 -3.25
CA SER A 23 1.39 -10.30 -3.36
C SER A 23 2.52 -9.28 -3.45
N ALA A 24 3.75 -9.72 -3.20
CA ALA A 24 4.93 -8.87 -3.41
C ALA A 24 5.05 -8.42 -4.88
N GLU A 25 4.59 -9.23 -5.84
CA GLU A 25 4.58 -8.88 -7.26
C GLU A 25 3.59 -7.74 -7.54
N ASP A 26 2.36 -7.83 -7.03
CA ASP A 26 1.33 -6.80 -7.17
C ASP A 26 1.76 -5.47 -6.54
N LEU A 27 2.39 -5.54 -5.35
CA LEU A 27 2.97 -4.35 -4.71
C LEU A 27 4.10 -3.75 -5.54
N GLY A 28 4.94 -4.59 -6.16
CA GLY A 28 5.98 -4.16 -7.10
C GLY A 28 5.41 -3.45 -8.32
N TRP A 29 4.31 -3.97 -8.85
CA TRP A 29 3.59 -3.35 -9.95
C TRP A 29 3.01 -2.00 -9.54
N LEU A 30 2.30 -1.91 -8.42
CA LEU A 30 1.70 -0.66 -7.91
C LEU A 30 2.74 0.42 -7.60
N ALA A 31 3.87 0.04 -6.99
CA ALA A 31 4.96 0.95 -6.69
C ALA A 31 5.52 1.64 -7.95
N ARG A 32 5.51 0.94 -9.09
CA ARG A 32 6.12 1.39 -10.35
C ARG A 32 5.11 1.97 -11.34
N HIS A 33 3.89 1.43 -11.40
CA HIS A 33 2.95 1.64 -12.50
C HIS A 33 1.58 2.20 -12.09
N CYS A 34 1.42 2.76 -10.88
CA CYS A 34 0.17 3.42 -10.50
C CYS A 34 -0.31 4.39 -11.61
N CYS A 35 -1.54 4.21 -12.10
CA CYS A 35 -2.09 4.79 -13.34
C CYS A 35 -2.37 6.30 -13.25
N CYS A 36 -1.36 7.11 -12.95
CA CYS A 36 -1.50 8.55 -13.02
C CYS A 36 -1.24 9.03 -14.45
N PRO A 37 -2.24 9.58 -15.16
CA PRO A 37 -2.02 10.21 -16.45
C PRO A 37 -1.09 11.42 -16.30
N GLU A 38 -0.36 11.76 -17.37
CA GLU A 38 0.60 12.89 -17.33
C GLU A 38 -0.11 14.22 -17.07
N ASP A 39 -1.32 14.37 -17.60
CA ASP A 39 -2.22 15.51 -17.41
C ASP A 39 -3.08 15.44 -16.13
N ALA A 40 -2.80 14.48 -15.23
CA ALA A 40 -3.52 14.37 -13.98
C ALA A 40 -3.39 15.66 -13.14
N SER A 41 -4.48 16.01 -12.46
CA SER A 41 -4.53 17.15 -11.55
C SER A 41 -3.51 16.97 -10.41
N PRO A 42 -3.07 18.05 -9.74
CA PRO A 42 -2.14 17.95 -8.61
C PRO A 42 -2.64 16.98 -7.52
N ASP A 43 -3.94 17.00 -7.21
CA ASP A 43 -4.56 16.10 -6.22
C ASP A 43 -4.50 14.62 -6.62
N GLU A 44 -4.63 14.34 -7.91
CA GLU A 44 -4.52 12.99 -8.46
C GLU A 44 -3.07 12.50 -8.43
N LYS A 45 -2.12 13.37 -8.79
CA LYS A 45 -0.68 13.11 -8.70
C LYS A 45 -0.25 12.82 -7.26
N ASP A 46 -0.76 13.59 -6.30
CA ASP A 46 -0.52 13.38 -4.87
C ASP A 46 -1.13 12.05 -4.38
N ARG A 47 -2.35 11.73 -4.81
CA ARG A 47 -2.97 10.42 -4.51
C ARG A 47 -2.13 9.26 -5.05
N CYS A 48 -1.66 9.32 -6.29
CA CYS A 48 -0.76 8.31 -6.85
C CYS A 48 0.58 8.24 -6.11
N GLY A 49 1.14 9.39 -5.73
CA GLY A 49 2.36 9.47 -4.94
C GLY A 49 2.25 8.70 -3.63
N ARG A 50 1.14 8.91 -2.89
CA ARG A 50 0.86 8.16 -1.64
C ARG A 50 0.75 6.65 -1.88
N LEU A 51 0.07 6.22 -2.95
CA LEU A 51 -0.08 4.79 -3.27
C LEU A 51 1.26 4.14 -3.62
N ARG A 52 2.07 4.79 -4.46
CA ARG A 52 3.42 4.31 -4.80
C ARG A 52 4.31 4.21 -3.56
N PHE A 53 4.33 5.25 -2.73
CA PHE A 53 5.11 5.26 -1.49
C PHE A 53 4.72 4.14 -0.54
N ARG A 54 3.42 3.95 -0.28
CA ARG A 54 2.93 2.88 0.61
C ARG A 54 3.28 1.49 0.08
N SER A 55 3.20 1.29 -1.24
CA SER A 55 3.57 0.02 -1.89
C SER A 55 5.07 -0.26 -1.74
N SER A 56 5.92 0.73 -2.02
CA SER A 56 7.37 0.62 -1.82
C SER A 56 7.75 0.37 -0.36
N ALA A 57 7.08 1.05 0.58
CA ALA A 57 7.31 0.85 2.01
C ALA A 57 6.91 -0.56 2.47
N ALA A 58 5.84 -1.12 1.92
CA ALA A 58 5.42 -2.51 2.19
C ALA A 58 6.46 -3.51 1.68
N LEU A 59 6.96 -3.35 0.45
CA LEU A 59 8.03 -4.18 -0.12
C LEU A 59 9.32 -4.11 0.71
N HIS A 60 9.70 -2.90 1.12
CA HIS A 60 10.89 -2.68 1.94
C HIS A 60 10.80 -3.41 3.27
N LYS A 61 9.62 -3.38 3.93
CA LYS A 61 9.37 -4.15 5.16
C LYS A 61 9.43 -5.66 4.90
N HIS A 62 8.82 -6.14 3.82
CA HIS A 62 8.88 -7.56 3.44
C HIS A 62 10.32 -8.05 3.24
N SER A 63 11.17 -7.26 2.57
CA SER A 63 12.59 -7.62 2.35
C SER A 63 13.44 -7.66 3.63
N ARG A 64 12.98 -7.02 4.72
CA ARG A 64 13.66 -7.02 6.02
C ARG A 64 13.11 -8.06 6.99
N SER A 65 12.07 -8.78 6.61
CA SER A 65 11.42 -9.82 7.41
C SER A 65 11.75 -11.24 6.95
N GLY A 66 12.53 -11.39 5.87
CA GLY A 66 13.14 -12.65 5.43
C GLY A 66 14.62 -12.69 5.78
#